data_AF-A0A401Q7T5-F1
#
_entry.id   AF-A0A401Q7T5-F1
#
_cell.length_a   1.000
_cell.length_b   1.000
_cell.length_c   1.000
_cell.angle_alpha   90.00
_cell.angle_beta   90.00
_cell.angle_gamma   90.00
#
_symmetry.space_group_name_H-M   'P 1'
#
loop_
_entity.id
_entity.type
_entity.pdbx_description
1 polymer ?
#
loop_
_entity_poly.entity_id
_entity_poly.type
_entity_poly.pdbx_seq_one_letter_code
_entity_poly.pdbx_strand_id
1 'polypeptide(L)'
;VSGLYDFGPVGCALKNNILQTWRQHFIQEEQILEIDCTMLTPEPVLKTSGHVDKFADYMVKDLKNGECFRADHLLKAHLQKLMSDKKCSAEKKAEMESIITQLDNYSQQELADLFVRYNVKSPVTGNDLSPPISFNLMFQTSIGPGGNMPGEFTMAEIEHFVDPNEKIHPKFSAVADLQILLYSGQAQTSGQSAQKQRLGTAVEQGIINNTVLGYFIGRIYLFLVKVGLSAEKLRFRQHMENEMAHYACDCWDAEAKTSYGWIEIVGCADRSCYDLACHSRATKVPL
;
A
#
# COMPACT_ATOMS: atom_id res chain seq x y z
N VAL A 1 -23.20 7.54 4.31
CA VAL A 1 -22.69 6.19 4.01
C VAL A 1 -21.28 6.13 4.55
N SER A 2 -20.90 5.12 5.33
CA SER A 2 -19.55 5.02 5.88
C SER A 2 -18.52 4.91 4.76
N GLY A 3 -17.41 5.65 4.85
CA GLY A 3 -16.37 5.71 3.82
C GLY A 3 -16.58 6.74 2.71
N LEU A 4 -17.75 7.40 2.61
CA LEU A 4 -18.00 8.47 1.65
C LEU A 4 -18.04 9.85 2.34
N TYR A 5 -17.30 10.82 1.81
CA TYR A 5 -17.16 12.17 2.35
C TYR A 5 -17.11 13.21 1.23
N ASP A 6 -17.82 14.33 1.43
CA ASP A 6 -17.80 15.48 0.52
C ASP A 6 -16.83 16.56 0.99
N PHE A 7 -16.03 17.12 0.07
CA PHE A 7 -15.15 18.25 0.36
C PHE A 7 -15.91 19.58 0.20
N GLY A 8 -15.99 20.36 1.28
CA GLY A 8 -16.47 21.75 1.21
C GLY A 8 -15.45 22.69 0.53
N PRO A 9 -15.78 23.99 0.34
CA PRO A 9 -14.98 24.91 -0.48
C PRO A 9 -13.48 24.98 -0.14
N VAL A 10 -13.14 25.03 1.15
CA VAL A 10 -11.74 25.03 1.64
C VAL A 10 -11.05 23.69 1.36
N GLY A 11 -11.77 22.58 1.48
CA GLY A 11 -11.28 21.25 1.17
C GLY A 11 -10.97 21.08 -0.33
N CYS A 12 -11.86 21.57 -1.20
CA CYS A 12 -11.63 21.61 -2.64
C CYS A 12 -10.44 22.50 -3.01
N ALA A 13 -10.32 23.68 -2.40
CA ALA A 13 -9.16 24.56 -2.62
C ALA A 13 -7.83 23.88 -2.21
N LEU A 14 -7.81 23.20 -1.05
CA LEU A 14 -6.64 22.45 -0.60
C LEU A 14 -6.31 21.27 -1.53
N LYS A 15 -7.32 20.45 -1.92
CA LYS A 15 -7.14 19.35 -2.89
C LYS A 15 -6.53 19.86 -4.19
N ASN A 16 -7.07 20.95 -4.74
CA ASN A 16 -6.59 21.54 -5.99
C ASN A 16 -5.15 22.08 -5.87
N ASN A 17 -4.79 22.70 -4.74
CA ASN A 17 -3.42 23.17 -4.50
C ASN A 17 -2.41 22.01 -4.38
N ILE A 18 -2.80 20.90 -3.76
CA ILE A 18 -1.97 19.68 -3.67
C ILE A 18 -1.78 19.07 -5.06
N LEU A 19 -2.87 18.90 -5.83
CA LEU A 19 -2.82 18.40 -7.22
C LEU A 19 -1.95 19.29 -8.12
N GLN A 20 -2.08 20.62 -8.02
CA GLN A 20 -1.25 21.55 -8.79
C GLN A 20 0.23 21.46 -8.38
N THR A 21 0.51 21.31 -7.09
CA THR A 21 1.88 21.09 -6.58
C THR A 21 2.45 19.77 -7.09
N TRP A 22 1.64 18.71 -7.18
CA TRP A 22 2.03 17.42 -7.71
C TRP A 22 2.34 17.48 -9.21
N ARG A 23 1.47 18.13 -10.01
CA ARG A 23 1.72 18.37 -11.45
C ARG A 23 3.03 19.10 -11.69
N GLN A 24 3.32 20.16 -10.93
CA GLN A 24 4.59 20.87 -11.00
C GLN A 24 5.78 20.01 -10.57
N HIS A 25 5.61 19.17 -9.56
CA HIS A 25 6.69 18.38 -8.97
C HIS A 25 7.03 17.11 -9.75
N PHE A 26 6.10 16.54 -10.52
CA PHE A 26 6.35 15.32 -11.28
C PHE A 26 6.15 15.56 -12.79
N ILE A 27 4.92 15.88 -13.22
CA ILE A 27 4.59 16.00 -14.65
C ILE A 27 5.44 17.05 -15.35
N GLN A 28 5.53 18.26 -14.81
CA GLN A 28 6.28 19.35 -15.45
C GLN A 28 7.80 19.13 -15.40
N GLU A 29 8.32 18.62 -14.28
CA GLU A 29 9.76 18.50 -14.04
C GLU A 29 10.39 17.29 -14.75
N GLU A 30 9.65 16.18 -14.89
CA GLU A 30 10.09 15.00 -15.64
C GLU A 30 9.49 14.92 -17.06
N GLN A 31 8.75 15.95 -17.48
CA GLN A 31 8.07 16.02 -18.78
C GLN A 31 7.17 14.80 -19.06
N ILE A 32 6.45 14.34 -18.04
CA ILE A 32 5.59 13.15 -18.11
C ILE A 32 4.42 13.42 -19.05
N LEU A 33 4.08 12.42 -19.87
CA LEU A 33 2.92 12.45 -20.75
C LEU A 33 1.63 12.22 -19.92
N GLU A 34 0.97 13.30 -19.53
CA GLU A 34 -0.33 13.25 -18.85
C GLU A 34 -1.42 12.72 -19.80
N ILE A 35 -2.13 11.66 -19.38
CA ILE A 35 -3.28 11.08 -20.08
C ILE A 35 -4.47 10.98 -19.11
N ASP A 36 -5.68 10.99 -19.65
CA ASP A 36 -6.93 10.85 -18.89
C ASP A 36 -7.67 9.59 -19.36
N CYS A 37 -7.89 8.66 -18.43
CA CYS A 37 -8.39 7.32 -18.71
C CYS A 37 -9.77 7.10 -18.06
N THR A 38 -10.58 6.23 -18.65
CA THR A 38 -11.90 5.90 -18.10
C THR A 38 -11.79 5.04 -16.84
N MET A 39 -12.42 5.47 -15.75
CA MET A 39 -12.52 4.67 -14.50
C MET A 39 -13.21 3.31 -14.73
N LEU A 40 -14.30 3.31 -15.51
CA LEU A 40 -15.10 2.11 -15.79
C LEU A 40 -14.31 1.17 -16.70
N THR A 41 -13.76 0.14 -16.08
CA THR A 41 -12.87 -0.83 -16.73
C THR A 41 -13.62 -2.15 -16.99
N PRO A 42 -13.67 -2.66 -18.24
CA PRO A 42 -14.28 -3.95 -18.53
C PRO A 42 -13.58 -5.11 -17.79
N GLU A 43 -14.35 -6.06 -17.25
CA GLU A 43 -13.84 -7.21 -16.50
C GLU A 43 -12.64 -7.92 -17.15
N PRO A 44 -12.59 -8.18 -18.49
CA PRO A 44 -11.44 -8.85 -19.10
C PRO A 44 -10.09 -8.14 -18.89
N VAL A 45 -10.09 -6.81 -18.72
CA VAL A 45 -8.87 -6.02 -18.46
C VAL A 45 -8.37 -6.26 -17.03
N LEU A 46 -9.29 -6.21 -16.05
CA LEU A 46 -9.01 -6.47 -14.63
C LEU A 46 -8.68 -7.95 -14.37
N LYS A 47 -9.25 -8.86 -15.17
CA LYS A 47 -8.91 -10.29 -15.16
C LYS A 47 -7.52 -10.53 -15.74
N THR A 48 -7.16 -9.85 -16.83
CA THR A 48 -5.84 -9.98 -17.48
C THR A 48 -4.69 -9.49 -16.59
N SER A 49 -4.89 -8.37 -15.88
CA SER A 49 -3.94 -7.85 -14.89
C SER A 49 -3.91 -8.63 -13.56
N GLY A 50 -4.85 -9.57 -13.37
CA GLY A 50 -4.91 -10.44 -12.19
C GLY A 50 -5.68 -9.87 -10.99
N HIS A 51 -6.20 -8.65 -11.07
CA HIS A 51 -6.95 -8.01 -9.98
C HIS A 51 -8.21 -8.78 -9.58
N VAL A 52 -8.90 -9.42 -10.55
CA VAL A 52 -10.08 -10.27 -10.24
C VAL A 52 -9.75 -11.42 -9.30
N ASP A 53 -8.52 -11.98 -9.38
CA ASP A 53 -8.11 -13.15 -8.60
C ASP A 53 -7.35 -12.79 -7.30
N LYS A 54 -6.72 -11.60 -7.25
CA LYS A 54 -5.77 -11.23 -6.19
C LYS A 54 -6.05 -9.92 -5.46
N PHE A 55 -6.91 -9.05 -5.99
CA PHE A 55 -7.24 -7.77 -5.33
C PHE A 55 -8.34 -7.98 -4.29
N ALA A 56 -7.99 -8.68 -3.22
CA ALA A 56 -8.93 -9.18 -2.22
C ALA A 56 -8.32 -9.18 -0.82
N ASP A 57 -9.10 -8.75 0.17
CA ASP A 57 -8.75 -8.85 1.58
C ASP A 57 -9.34 -10.10 2.22
N TYR A 58 -8.78 -10.51 3.35
CA TYR A 58 -9.43 -11.47 4.22
C TYR A 58 -10.48 -10.80 5.11
N MET A 59 -11.73 -11.24 5.02
CA MET A 59 -12.87 -10.76 5.80
C MET A 59 -13.38 -11.86 6.72
N VAL A 60 -13.86 -11.48 7.90
CA VAL A 60 -14.58 -12.35 8.85
C VAL A 60 -15.98 -11.81 9.10
N LYS A 61 -16.92 -12.71 9.42
CA LYS A 61 -18.34 -12.36 9.64
C LYS A 61 -18.82 -12.82 11.01
N ASP A 62 -19.52 -11.97 11.75
CA ASP A 62 -20.25 -12.36 12.95
C ASP A 62 -21.37 -13.35 12.58
N LEU A 63 -21.32 -14.54 13.16
CA LEU A 63 -22.17 -15.68 12.78
C LEU A 63 -23.66 -15.49 13.15
N LYS A 64 -24.03 -14.45 13.90
CA LYS A 64 -25.42 -14.18 14.29
C LYS A 64 -26.05 -13.00 13.56
N ASN A 65 -25.32 -11.90 13.35
CA ASN A 65 -25.85 -10.69 12.69
C ASN A 65 -25.35 -10.49 11.25
N GLY A 66 -24.34 -11.25 10.79
CA GLY A 66 -23.76 -11.13 9.45
C GLY A 66 -22.84 -9.92 9.25
N GLU A 67 -22.53 -9.16 10.30
CA GLU A 67 -21.64 -8.01 10.26
C GLU A 67 -20.23 -8.44 9.85
N CYS A 68 -19.64 -7.71 8.90
CA CYS A 68 -18.39 -8.08 8.24
C CYS A 68 -17.25 -7.16 8.69
N PHE A 69 -16.10 -7.74 9.01
CA PHE A 69 -14.90 -7.01 9.44
C PHE A 69 -13.68 -7.45 8.62
N ARG A 70 -12.77 -6.52 8.29
CA ARG A 70 -11.44 -6.83 7.74
C ARG A 70 -10.64 -7.59 8.81
N ALA A 71 -10.17 -8.80 8.48
CA ALA A 71 -9.64 -9.75 9.46
C ALA A 71 -8.33 -9.25 10.09
N ASP A 72 -7.47 -8.68 9.27
CA ASP A 72 -6.21 -8.02 9.62
C ASP A 72 -6.43 -6.88 10.63
N HIS A 73 -7.33 -5.93 10.33
CA HIS A 73 -7.64 -4.79 11.18
C HIS A 73 -8.26 -5.23 12.50
N LEU A 74 -9.13 -6.24 12.47
CA LEU A 74 -9.77 -6.76 13.68
C LEU A 74 -8.75 -7.48 14.58
N LEU A 75 -7.86 -8.29 14.01
CA LEU A 75 -6.76 -8.93 14.75
C LEU A 75 -5.83 -7.86 15.34
N LYS A 76 -5.38 -6.89 14.54
CA LYS A 76 -4.54 -5.77 14.98
C LYS A 76 -5.14 -5.01 16.18
N ALA A 77 -6.41 -4.63 16.09
CA ALA A 77 -7.13 -3.96 17.16
C ALA A 77 -7.30 -4.85 18.41
N HIS A 78 -7.54 -6.15 18.24
CA HIS A 78 -7.66 -7.11 19.34
C HIS A 78 -6.32 -7.28 20.08
N LEU A 79 -5.22 -7.48 19.35
CA LEU A 79 -3.87 -7.61 19.91
C LEU A 79 -3.44 -6.31 20.63
N GLN A 80 -3.69 -5.14 20.04
CA GLN A 80 -3.46 -3.84 20.70
C GLN A 80 -4.24 -3.70 22.03
N LYS A 81 -5.50 -4.16 22.06
CA LYS A 81 -6.31 -4.20 23.28
C LYS A 81 -5.70 -5.12 24.34
N LEU A 82 -5.24 -6.32 23.97
CA LEU A 82 -4.55 -7.24 24.89
C LEU A 82 -3.23 -6.66 25.42
N MET A 83 -2.44 -5.99 24.57
CA MET A 83 -1.20 -5.32 24.98
C MET A 83 -1.44 -4.13 25.93
N SER A 84 -2.62 -3.51 25.89
CA SER A 84 -2.99 -2.44 26.82
C SER A 84 -3.30 -2.92 28.24
N ASP A 85 -3.57 -4.22 28.44
CA ASP A 85 -3.79 -4.79 29.78
C ASP A 85 -2.49 -4.78 30.61
N LYS A 86 -2.60 -4.34 31.86
CA LYS A 86 -1.51 -4.35 32.85
C LYS A 86 -1.05 -5.76 33.20
N LYS A 87 -1.87 -6.78 32.96
CA LYS A 87 -1.56 -8.21 33.19
C LYS A 87 -0.76 -8.85 32.06
N CYS A 88 -0.60 -8.18 30.92
CA CYS A 88 0.12 -8.73 29.77
C CYS A 88 1.65 -8.65 30.01
N SER A 89 2.33 -9.81 29.97
CA SER A 89 3.79 -9.89 30.17
C SER A 89 4.56 -9.25 29.01
N ALA A 90 5.77 -8.75 29.27
CA ALA A 90 6.61 -8.12 28.26
C ALA A 90 6.88 -9.06 27.06
N GLU A 91 7.10 -10.35 27.31
CA GLU A 91 7.26 -11.40 26.30
C GLU A 91 6.04 -11.48 25.35
N LYS A 92 4.83 -11.48 25.92
CA LYS A 92 3.58 -11.52 25.13
C LYS A 92 3.33 -10.22 24.37
N LYS A 93 3.80 -9.08 24.88
CA LYS A 93 3.74 -7.81 24.13
C LYS A 93 4.68 -7.86 22.93
N ALA A 94 5.93 -8.27 23.12
CA ALA A 94 6.90 -8.41 22.03
C ALA A 94 6.42 -9.41 20.95
N GLU A 95 5.82 -10.53 21.35
CA GLU A 95 5.17 -11.46 20.42
C GLU A 95 4.04 -10.79 19.61
N MET A 96 3.11 -10.09 20.28
CA MET A 96 2.00 -9.42 19.61
C MET A 96 2.45 -8.24 18.73
N GLU A 97 3.50 -7.52 19.11
CA GLU A 97 4.14 -6.49 18.28
C GLU A 97 4.78 -7.08 17.02
N SER A 98 5.43 -8.25 17.12
CA SER A 98 5.94 -8.99 15.97
C SER A 98 4.82 -9.42 15.02
N ILE A 99 3.71 -9.96 15.55
CA ILE A 99 2.54 -10.35 14.76
C ILE A 99 1.91 -9.14 14.06
N ILE A 100 1.80 -7.99 14.73
CA ILE A 100 1.30 -6.75 14.13
C ILE A 100 2.24 -6.21 13.04
N THR A 101 3.54 -6.45 13.15
CA THR A 101 4.54 -6.04 12.14
C THR A 101 4.52 -6.95 10.91
N GLN A 102 4.00 -8.17 11.03
CA GLN A 102 3.89 -9.18 9.97
C GLN A 102 2.44 -9.44 9.56
N LEU A 103 1.52 -8.49 9.78
CA LEU A 103 0.10 -8.79 9.69
C LEU A 103 -0.39 -8.88 8.23
N ASP A 104 0.18 -8.07 7.34
CA ASP A 104 -0.05 -8.09 5.89
C ASP A 104 0.63 -9.29 5.18
N ASN A 105 1.48 -10.03 5.92
CA ASN A 105 2.27 -11.17 5.45
C ASN A 105 1.59 -12.54 5.62
N TYR A 106 0.55 -12.63 6.46
CA TYR A 106 -0.06 -13.92 6.82
C TYR A 106 -1.04 -14.41 5.76
N SER A 107 -0.90 -15.68 5.38
CA SER A 107 -1.88 -16.37 4.56
C SER A 107 -3.23 -16.52 5.26
N GLN A 108 -4.27 -16.85 4.47
CA GLN A 108 -5.61 -17.14 4.99
C GLN A 108 -5.62 -18.14 6.16
N GLN A 109 -4.77 -19.18 6.10
CA GLN A 109 -4.70 -20.21 7.12
C GLN A 109 -3.98 -19.70 8.39
N GLU A 110 -2.87 -18.98 8.23
CA GLU A 110 -2.15 -18.40 9.38
C GLU A 110 -3.00 -17.36 10.11
N LEU A 111 -3.76 -16.54 9.38
CA LEU A 111 -4.77 -15.66 9.99
C LEU A 111 -5.86 -16.45 10.70
N ALA A 112 -6.37 -17.54 10.12
CA ALA A 112 -7.37 -18.38 10.78
C ALA A 112 -6.83 -18.97 12.10
N ASP A 113 -5.60 -19.45 12.09
CA ASP A 113 -4.91 -20.02 13.26
C ASP A 113 -4.67 -18.95 14.34
N LEU A 114 -4.29 -17.73 13.95
CA LEU A 114 -4.16 -16.58 14.86
C LEU A 114 -5.51 -16.15 15.47
N PHE A 115 -6.59 -16.14 14.68
CA PHE A 115 -7.94 -15.86 15.16
C PHE A 115 -8.39 -16.86 16.23
N VAL A 116 -8.12 -18.15 16.04
CA VAL A 116 -8.37 -19.20 17.03
C VAL A 116 -7.46 -19.04 18.25
N ARG A 117 -6.15 -18.84 18.04
CA ARG A 117 -5.13 -18.72 19.11
C ARG A 117 -5.41 -17.59 20.08
N TYR A 118 -5.84 -16.44 19.57
CA TYR A 118 -6.19 -15.26 20.38
C TYR A 118 -7.68 -15.16 20.73
N ASN A 119 -8.51 -16.14 20.30
CA ASN A 119 -9.96 -16.19 20.55
C ASN A 119 -10.66 -14.88 20.14
N VAL A 120 -10.37 -14.43 18.92
CA VAL A 120 -10.88 -13.15 18.38
C VAL A 120 -12.38 -13.26 18.14
N LYS A 121 -13.12 -12.27 18.63
CA LYS A 121 -14.59 -12.20 18.62
C LYS A 121 -15.05 -10.84 18.11
N SER A 122 -16.31 -10.76 17.67
CA SER A 122 -16.92 -9.50 17.23
C SER A 122 -16.76 -8.40 18.28
N PRO A 123 -16.25 -7.21 17.93
CA PRO A 123 -15.95 -6.15 18.89
C PRO A 123 -17.22 -5.46 19.42
N VAL A 124 -18.34 -5.59 18.69
CA VAL A 124 -19.64 -4.98 19.02
C VAL A 124 -20.48 -5.93 19.89
N THR A 125 -20.55 -7.21 19.52
CA THR A 125 -21.49 -8.19 20.08
C THR A 125 -20.85 -9.23 21.01
N GLY A 126 -19.53 -9.45 20.90
CA GLY A 126 -18.83 -10.56 21.55
C GLY A 126 -19.12 -11.94 20.94
N ASN A 127 -19.82 -12.01 19.81
CA ASN A 127 -20.12 -13.27 19.11
C ASN A 127 -18.87 -13.88 18.47
N ASP A 128 -18.99 -15.18 18.18
CA ASP A 128 -18.04 -15.92 17.34
C ASP A 128 -18.10 -15.46 15.89
N LEU A 129 -16.95 -15.54 15.23
CA LEU A 129 -16.72 -15.10 13.86
C LEU A 129 -16.56 -16.32 12.94
N SER A 130 -16.88 -16.15 11.66
CA SER A 130 -16.47 -17.09 10.62
C SER A 130 -14.93 -17.15 10.52
N PRO A 131 -14.37 -18.23 9.96
CA PRO A 131 -13.00 -18.20 9.45
C PRO A 131 -12.79 -17.02 8.48
N PRO A 132 -11.56 -16.48 8.36
CA PRO A 132 -11.23 -15.50 7.35
C PRO A 132 -11.48 -16.05 5.95
N ILE A 133 -12.15 -15.29 5.10
CA ILE A 133 -12.44 -15.62 3.69
C ILE A 133 -11.96 -14.48 2.79
N SER A 134 -11.42 -14.82 1.63
CA SER A 134 -11.05 -13.83 0.61
C SER A 134 -12.29 -13.09 0.10
N PHE A 135 -12.21 -11.77 0.01
CA PHE A 135 -13.27 -10.87 -0.44
C PHE A 135 -12.66 -9.83 -1.39
N ASN A 136 -13.07 -9.87 -2.66
CA ASN A 136 -12.56 -8.95 -3.67
C ASN A 136 -13.00 -7.50 -3.37
N LEU A 137 -12.07 -6.56 -3.44
CA LEU A 137 -12.27 -5.16 -3.07
C LEU A 137 -12.77 -4.28 -4.22
N MET A 138 -12.75 -4.79 -5.45
CA MET A 138 -13.24 -4.06 -6.60
C MET A 138 -14.77 -3.97 -6.57
N PHE A 139 -15.31 -2.77 -6.81
CA PHE A 139 -16.73 -2.59 -7.03
C PHE A 139 -17.16 -3.29 -8.32
N GLN A 140 -17.92 -4.38 -8.18
CA GLN A 140 -18.52 -5.06 -9.33
C GLN A 140 -19.65 -4.21 -9.92
N THR A 141 -19.68 -4.08 -11.24
CA THR A 141 -20.69 -3.31 -11.97
C THR A 141 -20.91 -3.87 -13.39
N SER A 142 -21.94 -3.37 -14.08
CA SER A 142 -22.33 -3.82 -15.42
C SER A 142 -22.45 -2.64 -16.39
N ILE A 143 -21.85 -2.75 -17.57
CA ILE A 143 -21.80 -1.65 -18.57
C ILE A 143 -22.93 -1.83 -19.59
N GLY A 144 -23.89 -0.90 -19.62
CA GLY A 144 -25.01 -0.89 -20.56
C GLY A 144 -26.33 -0.42 -19.91
N PRO A 145 -27.47 -0.45 -20.62
CA PRO A 145 -28.78 0.04 -20.15
C PRO A 145 -29.44 -0.83 -19.05
N GLY A 146 -28.65 -1.54 -18.23
CA GLY A 146 -29.10 -2.53 -17.24
C GLY A 146 -29.08 -2.09 -15.77
N GLY A 147 -28.51 -0.94 -15.40
CA GLY A 147 -28.55 -0.40 -14.02
C GLY A 147 -27.21 0.17 -13.51
N ASN A 148 -27.26 1.16 -12.61
CA ASN A 148 -26.15 2.12 -12.38
C ASN A 148 -25.57 2.15 -10.94
N MET A 149 -24.22 2.11 -10.84
CA MET A 149 -23.27 2.91 -9.99
C MET A 149 -23.43 2.98 -8.44
N PRO A 150 -22.34 3.01 -7.62
CA PRO A 150 -21.11 3.84 -7.71
C PRO A 150 -19.78 3.01 -7.63
N GLY A 151 -18.54 3.54 -7.43
CA GLY A 151 -18.02 4.90 -7.14
C GLY A 151 -16.47 5.02 -7.32
N GLU A 152 -15.81 6.06 -6.78
CA GLU A 152 -14.41 6.44 -7.11
C GLU A 152 -13.57 6.95 -5.90
N PHE A 153 -12.24 6.86 -5.99
CA PHE A 153 -11.27 7.70 -5.28
C PHE A 153 -10.19 8.24 -6.25
N THR A 154 -9.85 9.53 -6.14
CA THR A 154 -8.87 10.16 -7.03
C THR A 154 -7.44 9.76 -6.64
N MET A 155 -6.74 9.07 -7.53
CA MET A 155 -5.30 8.80 -7.43
C MET A 155 -4.47 9.66 -8.40
N ALA A 156 -3.16 9.66 -8.22
CA ALA A 156 -2.20 10.27 -9.13
C ALA A 156 -1.01 9.31 -9.28
N GLU A 157 -0.98 8.57 -10.38
CA GLU A 157 -0.02 7.48 -10.66
C GLU A 157 0.99 7.89 -11.75
N ILE A 158 2.17 7.26 -11.76
CA ILE A 158 3.22 7.49 -12.75
C ILE A 158 3.78 6.14 -13.18
N GLU A 159 3.58 5.80 -14.45
CA GLU A 159 4.21 4.63 -15.07
C GLU A 159 5.54 5.04 -15.72
N HIS A 160 6.66 4.65 -15.11
CA HIS A 160 8.00 4.95 -15.60
C HIS A 160 8.62 3.75 -16.31
N PHE A 161 8.44 3.68 -17.63
CA PHE A 161 9.05 2.65 -18.47
C PHE A 161 10.55 2.93 -18.69
N VAL A 162 11.38 1.92 -18.42
CA VAL A 162 12.84 1.96 -18.54
C VAL A 162 13.36 0.63 -19.11
N ASP A 163 14.52 0.62 -19.78
CA ASP A 163 15.15 -0.62 -20.21
C ASP A 163 15.51 -1.48 -18.97
N PRO A 164 15.13 -2.77 -18.93
CA PRO A 164 15.41 -3.62 -17.77
C PRO A 164 16.90 -3.82 -17.48
N ASN A 165 17.79 -3.57 -18.45
CA ASN A 165 19.25 -3.64 -18.30
C ASN A 165 19.85 -2.28 -17.88
N GLU A 166 19.14 -1.17 -18.06
CA GLU A 166 19.60 0.19 -17.78
C GLU A 166 18.70 0.90 -16.76
N LYS A 167 18.44 0.25 -15.60
CA LYS A 167 17.71 0.85 -14.46
C LYS A 167 18.53 1.94 -13.74
N ILE A 168 18.96 2.96 -14.47
CA ILE A 168 19.79 4.07 -14.01
C ILE A 168 19.06 5.38 -14.27
N HIS A 169 18.75 6.15 -13.21
CA HIS A 169 18.09 7.45 -13.38
C HIS A 169 19.12 8.59 -13.45
N PRO A 170 19.17 9.36 -14.56
CA PRO A 170 20.21 10.38 -14.77
C PRO A 170 20.15 11.52 -13.74
N LYS A 171 18.98 11.79 -13.16
CA LYS A 171 18.79 12.81 -12.11
C LYS A 171 18.98 12.29 -10.66
N PHE A 172 19.39 11.04 -10.43
CA PHE A 172 19.49 10.48 -9.06
C PHE A 172 20.39 11.29 -8.12
N SER A 173 21.48 11.86 -8.65
CA SER A 173 22.39 12.74 -7.90
C SER A 173 21.69 13.94 -7.23
N ALA A 174 20.58 14.43 -7.79
CA ALA A 174 19.82 15.55 -7.23
C ALA A 174 19.07 15.21 -5.92
N VAL A 175 18.91 13.91 -5.61
CA VAL A 175 18.23 13.42 -4.38
C VAL A 175 19.09 12.50 -3.53
N ALA A 176 20.27 12.08 -4.01
CA ALA A 176 21.16 11.14 -3.32
C ALA A 176 21.59 11.59 -1.91
N ASP A 177 21.65 12.90 -1.65
CA ASP A 177 22.04 13.44 -0.33
C ASP A 177 20.90 13.51 0.70
N LEU A 178 19.66 13.17 0.32
CA LEU A 178 18.52 13.18 1.24
C LEU A 178 18.69 12.15 2.36
N GLN A 179 18.37 12.58 3.58
CA GLN A 179 18.45 11.78 4.81
C GLN A 179 17.05 11.27 5.18
N ILE A 180 16.71 10.07 4.72
CA ILE A 180 15.36 9.50 4.78
C ILE A 180 15.32 8.37 5.80
N LEU A 181 14.19 8.21 6.50
CA LEU A 181 13.95 7.09 7.41
C LEU A 181 13.47 5.87 6.61
N LEU A 182 14.33 4.87 6.48
CA LEU A 182 14.08 3.64 5.70
C LEU A 182 13.81 2.45 6.64
N TYR A 183 12.86 1.59 6.27
CA TYR A 183 12.52 0.37 6.99
C TYR A 183 12.51 -0.82 6.01
N SER A 184 13.68 -1.41 5.81
CA SER A 184 13.88 -2.52 4.84
C SER A 184 13.20 -3.82 5.28
N GLY A 185 13.02 -4.76 4.35
CA GLY A 185 12.52 -6.11 4.65
C GLY A 185 13.41 -6.86 5.66
N GLN A 186 14.73 -6.62 5.61
CA GLN A 186 15.67 -7.17 6.59
C GLN A 186 15.49 -6.55 7.99
N ALA A 187 15.24 -5.25 8.10
CA ALA A 187 14.98 -4.61 9.39
C ALA A 187 13.66 -5.12 10.01
N GLN A 188 12.62 -5.31 9.20
CA GLN A 188 11.34 -5.89 9.62
C GLN A 188 11.49 -7.32 10.14
N THR A 189 12.14 -8.20 9.37
CA THR A 189 12.33 -9.62 9.74
C THR A 189 13.28 -9.84 10.92
N SER A 190 14.26 -8.95 11.13
CA SER A 190 15.19 -8.99 12.27
C SER A 190 14.70 -8.25 13.53
N GLY A 191 13.51 -7.65 13.50
CA GLY A 191 12.96 -6.87 14.63
C GLY A 191 13.72 -5.57 14.92
N GLN A 192 14.54 -5.09 13.97
CA GLN A 192 15.24 -3.83 14.10
C GLN A 192 14.32 -2.64 13.80
N SER A 193 14.63 -1.46 14.33
CA SER A 193 13.90 -0.23 13.99
C SER A 193 14.31 0.31 12.63
N ALA A 194 13.43 1.09 12.00
CA ALA A 194 13.74 1.89 10.81
C ALA A 194 14.98 2.79 11.06
N GLN A 195 15.85 2.90 10.07
CA GLN A 195 17.13 3.62 10.15
C GLN A 195 17.11 4.88 9.29
N LYS A 196 17.65 5.99 9.81
CA LYS A 196 17.81 7.22 9.03
C LYS A 196 19.12 7.15 8.25
N GLN A 197 19.02 7.19 6.92
CA GLN A 197 20.15 6.93 6.02
C GLN A 197 20.16 7.89 4.82
N ARG A 198 21.36 8.15 4.30
CA ARG A 198 21.56 8.88 3.04
C ARG A 198 21.06 8.02 1.87
N LEU A 199 20.20 8.58 1.02
CA LEU A 199 19.56 7.85 -0.07
C LEU A 199 20.56 7.25 -1.07
N GLY A 200 21.64 7.96 -1.40
CA GLY A 200 22.76 7.46 -2.18
C GLY A 200 23.39 6.21 -1.55
N THR A 201 23.65 6.26 -0.25
CA THR A 201 24.24 5.13 0.50
C THR A 201 23.29 3.93 0.64
N ALA A 202 21.98 4.14 0.63
CA ALA A 202 21.01 3.05 0.59
C ALA A 202 21.01 2.31 -0.76
N VAL A 203 21.22 3.03 -1.88
CA VAL A 203 21.40 2.40 -3.20
C VAL A 203 22.79 1.78 -3.35
N GLU A 204 23.86 2.45 -2.89
CA GLU A 204 25.24 1.91 -2.88
C GLU A 204 25.35 0.58 -2.12
N GLN A 205 24.54 0.38 -1.07
CA GLN A 205 24.49 -0.84 -0.26
C GLN A 205 23.50 -1.90 -0.80
N GLY A 206 22.76 -1.61 -1.88
CA GLY A 206 21.74 -2.49 -2.42
C GLY A 206 20.49 -2.65 -1.54
N ILE A 207 20.26 -1.74 -0.59
CA ILE A 207 19.02 -1.72 0.22
C ILE A 207 17.84 -1.33 -0.67
N ILE A 208 18.02 -0.27 -1.47
CA ILE A 208 17.11 0.11 -2.55
C ILE A 208 17.73 -0.42 -3.85
N ASN A 209 16.96 -1.22 -4.60
CA ASN A 209 17.47 -2.05 -5.69
C ASN A 209 18.24 -1.25 -6.77
N ASN A 210 17.76 -0.07 -7.14
CA ASN A 210 18.35 0.72 -8.23
C ASN A 210 18.12 2.23 -8.08
N THR A 211 18.79 3.04 -8.91
CA THR A 211 18.73 4.51 -8.83
C THR A 211 17.43 5.10 -9.41
N VAL A 212 16.61 4.33 -10.13
CA VAL A 212 15.27 4.75 -10.56
C VAL A 212 14.31 4.76 -9.37
N LEU A 213 14.23 3.66 -8.63
CA LEU A 213 13.53 3.62 -7.34
C LEU A 213 14.08 4.66 -6.36
N GLY A 214 15.41 4.73 -6.23
CA GLY A 214 16.07 5.75 -5.42
C GLY A 214 15.68 7.17 -5.82
N TYR A 215 15.54 7.46 -7.13
CA TYR A 215 15.09 8.77 -7.59
C TYR A 215 13.66 9.07 -7.15
N PHE A 216 12.72 8.16 -7.45
CA PHE A 216 11.31 8.37 -7.13
C PHE A 216 11.06 8.43 -5.62
N ILE A 217 11.71 7.60 -4.79
CA ILE A 217 11.69 7.70 -3.32
C ILE A 217 12.11 9.10 -2.87
N GLY A 218 13.21 9.64 -3.42
CA GLY A 218 13.67 10.99 -3.12
C GLY A 218 12.69 12.09 -3.56
N ARG A 219 12.09 11.95 -4.75
CA ARG A 219 11.07 12.88 -5.26
C ARG A 219 9.78 12.82 -4.44
N ILE A 220 9.32 11.64 -4.05
CA ILE A 220 8.15 11.45 -3.17
C ILE A 220 8.40 12.09 -1.81
N TYR A 221 9.57 11.87 -1.20
CA TYR A 221 9.95 12.53 0.06
C TYR A 221 9.87 14.06 -0.06
N LEU A 222 10.49 14.63 -1.10
CA LEU A 222 10.47 16.07 -1.33
C LEU A 222 9.05 16.61 -1.55
N PHE A 223 8.20 15.89 -2.29
CA PHE A 223 6.80 16.27 -2.51
C PHE A 223 6.01 16.28 -1.21
N LEU A 224 6.07 15.19 -0.44
CA LEU A 224 5.31 15.02 0.81
C LEU A 224 5.70 16.08 1.85
N VAL A 225 7.00 16.36 2.00
CA VAL A 225 7.48 17.44 2.87
C VAL A 225 7.03 18.83 2.35
N LYS A 226 7.07 19.07 1.03
CA LYS A 226 6.62 20.33 0.41
C LYS A 226 5.13 20.60 0.60
N VAL A 227 4.27 19.59 0.62
CA VAL A 227 2.83 19.73 0.92
C VAL A 227 2.50 19.76 2.42
N GLY A 228 3.52 19.74 3.29
CA GLY A 228 3.38 19.99 4.73
C GLY A 228 3.50 18.76 5.64
N LEU A 229 3.89 17.60 5.12
CA LEU A 229 4.12 16.43 5.97
C LEU A 229 5.42 16.60 6.79
N SER A 230 5.35 16.32 8.09
CA SER A 230 6.53 16.35 8.96
C SER A 230 7.49 15.22 8.62
N ALA A 231 8.74 15.55 8.31
CA ALA A 231 9.80 14.58 7.99
C ALA A 231 10.11 13.61 9.14
N GLU A 232 9.80 13.96 10.40
CA GLU A 232 9.93 13.07 11.57
C GLU A 232 8.81 12.02 11.65
N LYS A 233 7.73 12.24 10.90
CA LYS A 233 6.54 11.39 10.81
C LYS A 233 6.37 10.76 9.43
N LEU A 234 7.44 10.74 8.63
CA LEU A 234 7.50 10.10 7.32
C LEU A 234 8.61 9.04 7.34
N ARG A 235 8.29 7.83 6.88
CA ARG A 235 9.26 6.76 6.60
C ARG A 235 8.96 6.12 5.26
N PHE A 236 9.91 5.39 4.71
CA PHE A 236 9.69 4.48 3.59
C PHE A 236 9.86 3.05 4.08
N ARG A 237 8.85 2.21 3.93
CA ARG A 237 8.87 0.79 4.31
C ARG A 237 8.96 -0.07 3.06
N GLN A 238 9.89 -1.01 3.03
CA GLN A 238 10.00 -1.97 1.95
C GLN A 238 9.01 -3.10 2.16
N HIS A 239 8.39 -3.61 1.08
CA HIS A 239 7.58 -4.82 1.17
C HIS A 239 8.45 -6.04 1.54
N MET A 240 7.88 -6.99 2.27
CA MET A 240 8.54 -8.28 2.53
C MET A 240 8.29 -9.28 1.37
N GLU A 241 9.12 -10.33 1.25
CA GLU A 241 9.08 -11.26 0.09
C GLU A 241 7.70 -11.90 -0.16
N ASN A 242 6.89 -12.06 0.89
CA ASN A 242 5.53 -12.61 0.85
C ASN A 242 4.41 -11.55 0.75
N GLU A 243 4.75 -10.27 0.94
CA GLU A 243 3.88 -9.11 0.69
C GLU A 243 3.99 -8.64 -0.77
N MET A 244 5.19 -8.75 -1.33
CA MET A 244 5.47 -8.42 -2.73
C MET A 244 4.48 -9.11 -3.66
N ALA A 245 3.75 -8.32 -4.45
CA ALA A 245 2.99 -8.84 -5.57
C ALA A 245 3.91 -9.71 -6.45
N HIS A 246 3.39 -10.81 -7.00
CA HIS A 246 4.16 -11.87 -7.69
C HIS A 246 4.92 -11.44 -8.96
N TYR A 247 4.95 -10.14 -9.25
CA TYR A 247 5.59 -9.47 -10.36
C TYR A 247 6.52 -8.31 -9.94
N ALA A 248 6.46 -7.88 -8.67
CA ALA A 248 7.31 -6.82 -8.16
C ALA A 248 8.73 -7.36 -7.92
N CYS A 249 9.75 -6.56 -8.24
CA CYS A 249 11.16 -6.86 -7.96
C CYS A 249 11.70 -6.12 -6.72
N ASP A 250 11.08 -5.00 -6.36
CA ASP A 250 11.29 -4.22 -5.13
C ASP A 250 10.06 -3.30 -4.99
N CYS A 251 9.64 -2.97 -3.76
CA CYS A 251 8.49 -2.10 -3.52
C CYS A 251 8.66 -1.34 -2.20
N TRP A 252 8.39 -0.03 -2.23
CA TRP A 252 8.58 0.88 -1.10
C TRP A 252 7.37 1.80 -0.88
N ASP A 253 6.79 1.71 0.30
CA ASP A 253 5.66 2.51 0.74
C ASP A 253 6.14 3.74 1.52
N ALA A 254 5.78 4.94 1.05
CA ALA A 254 5.87 6.14 1.85
C ALA A 254 4.76 6.13 2.90
N GLU A 255 5.12 5.95 4.17
CA GLU A 255 4.18 5.87 5.29
C GLU A 255 4.21 7.11 6.17
N ALA A 256 3.03 7.60 6.54
CA ALA A 256 2.83 8.71 7.46
C ALA A 256 2.42 8.24 8.87
N LYS A 257 3.05 8.78 9.92
CA LYS A 257 2.68 8.51 11.32
C LYS A 257 1.51 9.40 11.76
N THR A 258 0.33 8.82 11.81
CA THR A 258 -0.94 9.46 12.18
C THR A 258 -1.45 8.98 13.56
N SER A 259 -2.65 9.41 13.95
CA SER A 259 -3.39 8.85 15.10
C SER A 259 -3.75 7.38 14.94
N TYR A 260 -3.75 6.85 13.71
CA TYR A 260 -4.04 5.44 13.40
C TYR A 260 -2.75 4.58 13.36
N GLY A 261 -1.60 5.17 13.69
CA GLY A 261 -0.28 4.55 13.52
C GLY A 261 0.35 4.96 12.19
N TRP A 262 1.26 4.13 11.70
CA TRP A 262 1.80 4.27 10.34
C TRP A 262 0.77 3.77 9.33
N ILE A 263 0.53 4.56 8.28
CA ILE A 263 -0.32 4.22 7.13
C ILE A 263 0.43 4.57 5.85
N GLU A 264 0.34 3.74 4.83
CA GLU A 264 0.77 4.07 3.48
C GLU A 264 0.01 5.32 2.98
N ILE A 265 0.72 6.21 2.28
CA ILE A 265 0.13 7.32 1.53
C ILE A 265 0.65 7.44 0.09
N VAL A 266 1.74 6.75 -0.26
CA VAL A 266 2.25 6.59 -1.65
C VAL A 266 3.03 5.27 -1.76
N GLY A 267 2.55 4.32 -2.56
CA GLY A 267 3.33 3.14 -2.97
C GLY A 267 4.30 3.45 -4.12
N CYS A 268 5.47 2.81 -4.14
CA CYS A 268 6.47 2.93 -5.20
C CYS A 268 7.05 1.55 -5.55
N ALA A 269 6.52 0.93 -6.61
CA ALA A 269 6.79 -0.46 -6.98
C ALA A 269 7.57 -0.59 -8.30
N ASP A 270 8.56 -1.49 -8.35
CA ASP A 270 9.21 -1.95 -9.58
C ASP A 270 8.49 -3.20 -10.09
N ARG A 271 7.50 -3.01 -10.99
CA ARG A 271 6.60 -4.07 -11.51
C ARG A 271 7.19 -4.90 -12.65
N SER A 272 8.46 -4.66 -13.02
CA SER A 272 9.11 -5.21 -14.21
C SER A 272 8.26 -5.07 -15.49
N CYS A 273 8.17 -6.10 -16.33
CA CYS A 273 7.40 -6.09 -17.58
C CYS A 273 6.03 -6.79 -17.46
N TYR A 274 5.55 -7.05 -16.24
CA TYR A 274 4.39 -7.92 -16.02
C TYR A 274 3.11 -7.45 -16.72
N ASP A 275 2.75 -6.18 -16.54
CA ASP A 275 1.51 -5.63 -17.05
C ASP A 275 1.47 -5.63 -18.59
N LEU A 276 2.55 -5.17 -19.23
CA LEU A 276 2.74 -5.23 -20.68
C LEU A 276 2.68 -6.69 -21.19
N ALA A 277 3.39 -7.62 -20.53
CA ALA A 277 3.41 -9.02 -20.94
C ALA A 277 2.07 -9.74 -20.73
N CYS A 278 1.28 -9.36 -19.72
CA CYS A 278 -0.07 -9.89 -19.50
C CYS A 278 -1.03 -9.39 -20.58
N HIS A 279 -1.09 -8.08 -20.81
CA HIS A 279 -1.97 -7.51 -21.83
C HIS A 279 -1.57 -7.91 -23.25
N SER A 280 -0.27 -7.94 -23.58
CA SER A 280 0.20 -8.39 -24.89
C SER A 280 -0.21 -9.85 -25.18
N ARG A 281 0.00 -10.76 -24.23
CA ARG A 281 -0.39 -12.18 -24.39
C ARG A 281 -1.90 -12.38 -24.50
N ALA A 282 -2.69 -11.68 -23.68
CA ALA A 282 -4.14 -11.82 -23.66
C ALA A 282 -4.81 -11.26 -24.92
N THR A 283 -4.35 -10.08 -25.38
CA THR A 283 -4.89 -9.40 -26.57
C THR A 283 -4.31 -9.91 -27.89
N LYS A 284 -3.15 -10.58 -27.83
CA LYS A 284 -2.33 -10.99 -29.00
C LYS A 284 -1.79 -9.79 -29.81
N VAL A 285 -1.60 -8.65 -29.15
CA VAL A 285 -1.01 -7.44 -29.73
C VAL A 285 0.40 -7.25 -29.12
N PRO A 286 1.47 -7.06 -29.91
CA PRO A 286 2.77 -6.73 -29.36
C PRO A 286 2.74 -5.34 -28.71
N LEU A 287 3.33 -5.22 -27.52
CA LEU A 287 3.50 -3.99 -26.74
C LEU A 287 4.99 -3.84 -26.40
#